data_AF-W1F4P7-F1
#
_entry.id   AF-W1F4P7-F1
#
_cell.length_a   1.000
_cell.length_b   1.000
_cell.length_c   1.000
_cell.angle_alpha   90.00
_cell.angle_beta   90.00
_cell.angle_gamma   90.00
#
_symmetry.space_group_name_H-M   'P 1'
#
loop_
_entity.id
_entity.type
_entity.pdbx_description
1 polymer ?
#
loop_
_entity_poly.entity_id
_entity_poly.type
_entity_poly.pdbx_seq_one_letter_code
_entity_poly.pdbx_strand_id
1 'polypeptide(L)'
;MSYQQTSAAEDPMAIWYIVGAICLLFAIIIWRFLPEIVFASCLILHTLWGMIDWGPFHNFAAPRYNLLAITANNAATITFSQWLDVMSRTVGILWLILLPMTFGFLWMWFHHPAQPRFTRRPLNIHTLPHIFSALSPAIAPVLADGDNNRLFHGQKRPERRVALTPEAFVEQNNLIRNMQLDVASTRQCFMAQLGQPLTSWKDMAPHEKALFAIFGLQFFLGDRKAAVA
;
A
#
# COMPACT_ATOMS: atom_id res chain seq x y z
N MET A 1 -17.43 -33.90 16.65
CA MET A 1 -18.35 -33.67 15.51
C MET A 1 -17.59 -32.89 14.46
N SER A 2 -17.03 -33.61 13.49
CA SER A 2 -16.31 -33.04 12.35
C SER A 2 -17.30 -32.65 11.27
N TYR A 3 -17.37 -31.35 10.95
CA TYR A 3 -18.03 -30.87 9.75
C TYR A 3 -17.19 -31.35 8.55
N GLN A 4 -17.57 -32.47 7.93
CA GLN A 4 -17.09 -32.82 6.61
C GLN A 4 -17.78 -31.90 5.61
N GLN A 5 -17.05 -30.87 5.19
CA GLN A 5 -17.41 -30.06 4.04
C GLN A 5 -17.18 -30.97 2.82
N THR A 6 -18.25 -31.61 2.33
CA THR A 6 -18.26 -32.26 1.02
C THR A 6 -17.98 -31.18 -0.02
N SER A 7 -16.72 -31.06 -0.42
CA SER A 7 -16.37 -30.43 -1.69
C SER A 7 -16.99 -31.30 -2.77
N ALA A 8 -18.17 -30.91 -3.25
CA ALA A 8 -18.61 -31.35 -4.57
C ALA A 8 -17.50 -30.91 -5.53
N ALA A 9 -16.64 -31.86 -5.89
CA ALA A 9 -15.73 -31.68 -7.01
C ALA A 9 -16.65 -31.55 -8.22
N GLU A 10 -16.98 -30.32 -8.61
CA GLU A 10 -17.63 -30.06 -9.88
C GLU A 10 -16.72 -30.67 -10.95
N ASP A 11 -17.18 -31.75 -11.59
CA ASP A 11 -16.43 -32.40 -12.64
C ASP A 11 -16.04 -31.33 -13.67
N PRO A 12 -14.75 -31.11 -13.95
CA PRO A 12 -14.30 -30.03 -14.82
C PRO A 12 -14.94 -30.11 -16.22
N MET A 13 -15.35 -31.32 -16.64
CA MET A 13 -16.09 -31.56 -17.87
C MET A 13 -17.51 -30.96 -17.86
N ALA A 14 -18.21 -30.96 -16.72
CA ALA A 14 -19.54 -30.36 -16.60
C ALA A 14 -19.51 -28.84 -16.86
N ILE A 15 -18.47 -28.15 -16.38
CA ILE A 15 -18.26 -26.72 -16.64
C ILE A 15 -18.08 -26.47 -18.15
N TRP A 16 -17.29 -27.29 -18.84
CA TRP A 16 -17.10 -27.15 -20.29
C TRP A 16 -18.38 -27.43 -21.09
N TYR A 17 -19.23 -28.37 -20.67
CA TYR A 17 -20.55 -28.58 -21.30
C TYR A 17 -21.48 -27.39 -21.13
N ILE A 18 -21.51 -26.78 -19.94
CA ILE A 18 -22.30 -25.58 -19.67
C ILE A 18 -21.81 -24.40 -20.52
N VAL A 19 -20.49 -24.17 -20.56
CA VAL A 19 -19.89 -23.13 -21.39
C VAL A 19 -20.20 -23.37 -22.88
N GLY A 20 -20.07 -24.62 -23.35
CA GLY A 20 -20.41 -24.99 -24.73
C GLY A 20 -21.88 -24.76 -25.06
N ALA A 21 -22.79 -25.12 -24.16
CA ALA A 21 -24.22 -24.88 -24.32
C ALA A 21 -24.55 -23.38 -24.37
N ILE A 22 -23.92 -22.57 -23.50
CA ILE A 22 -24.07 -21.11 -23.51
C ILE A 22 -23.56 -20.53 -24.83
N CYS A 23 -22.37 -20.92 -25.31
CA CYS A 23 -21.82 -20.47 -26.58
C CYS A 23 -22.73 -20.82 -27.77
N LEU A 24 -23.31 -22.02 -27.78
CA LEU A 24 -24.22 -22.47 -28.83
C LEU A 24 -25.55 -21.68 -28.81
N LEU A 25 -26.07 -21.42 -27.62
CA LEU A 25 -27.27 -20.59 -27.42
C LEU A 25 -27.02 -19.14 -27.91
N PHE A 26 -25.86 -18.57 -27.58
CA PHE A 26 -25.43 -17.26 -28.12
C PHE A 26 -25.29 -17.27 -29.64
N ALA A 27 -24.71 -18.31 -30.23
CA ALA A 27 -24.59 -18.42 -31.68
C ALA A 27 -25.97 -18.46 -32.38
N ILE A 28 -26.94 -19.17 -31.81
CA ILE A 28 -28.32 -19.21 -32.30
C ILE A 28 -29.00 -17.84 -32.20
N ILE A 29 -28.78 -17.11 -31.10
CA ILE A 29 -29.29 -15.74 -30.92
C ILE A 29 -28.68 -14.83 -32.00
N ILE A 30 -27.35 -14.84 -32.17
CA ILE A 30 -26.66 -14.02 -33.17
C ILE A 30 -27.15 -14.34 -34.58
N TRP A 31 -27.37 -15.61 -34.90
CA TRP A 31 -27.93 -16.03 -36.18
C TRP A 31 -29.36 -15.51 -36.39
N ARG A 32 -30.22 -15.58 -35.37
CA ARG A 32 -31.60 -15.10 -35.46
C ARG A 32 -31.68 -13.58 -35.63
N PHE A 33 -30.82 -12.84 -34.93
CA PHE A 33 -30.79 -11.38 -34.94
C PHE A 33 -29.76 -10.81 -35.91
N LEU A 34 -29.18 -11.63 -36.79
CA LEU A 34 -28.20 -11.21 -37.79
C LEU A 34 -28.63 -9.96 -38.57
N PRO A 35 -29.84 -9.85 -39.16
CA PRO A 35 -30.23 -8.66 -39.91
C PRO A 35 -30.33 -7.40 -39.03
N GLU A 36 -30.79 -7.55 -37.78
CA GLU A 36 -30.85 -6.43 -36.83
C GLU A 36 -29.46 -6.00 -36.38
N ILE A 37 -28.54 -6.95 -36.16
CA ILE A 37 -27.14 -6.69 -35.82
C ILE A 37 -26.43 -5.97 -36.97
N VAL A 38 -26.64 -6.42 -38.22
CA VAL A 38 -26.10 -5.77 -39.42
C VAL A 38 -26.61 -4.34 -39.53
N PHE A 39 -27.93 -4.14 -39.39
CA PHE A 39 -28.52 -2.81 -39.44
C PHE A 39 -28.00 -1.90 -38.32
N ALA A 40 -28.03 -2.36 -37.07
CA ALA A 40 -27.59 -1.59 -35.91
C ALA A 40 -26.11 -1.23 -35.97
N SER A 41 -25.25 -2.19 -36.34
CA SER A 41 -23.81 -1.93 -36.51
C SER A 41 -23.56 -0.93 -37.64
N CYS A 42 -24.20 -1.10 -38.80
CA CYS A 42 -24.06 -0.16 -39.90
C CYS A 42 -24.60 1.24 -39.54
N LEU A 43 -25.70 1.34 -38.78
CA LEU A 43 -26.26 2.61 -38.32
C LEU A 43 -25.31 3.33 -37.33
N ILE A 44 -24.76 2.60 -36.35
CA ILE A 44 -23.79 3.17 -35.41
C ILE A 44 -22.54 3.65 -36.16
N LEU A 45 -21.98 2.83 -37.05
CA LEU A 45 -20.82 3.26 -37.83
C LEU A 45 -21.17 4.42 -38.78
N HIS A 46 -22.36 4.42 -39.38
CA HIS A 46 -22.81 5.48 -40.28
C HIS A 46 -22.90 6.82 -39.55
N THR A 47 -23.48 6.85 -38.35
CA THR A 47 -23.53 8.07 -37.52
C THR A 47 -22.13 8.55 -37.10
N LEU A 48 -21.23 7.62 -36.73
CA LEU A 48 -19.84 7.95 -36.41
C LEU A 48 -19.07 8.54 -37.60
N TRP A 49 -19.21 7.94 -38.79
CA TRP A 49 -18.61 8.43 -40.03
C TRP A 49 -19.20 9.78 -40.45
N GLY A 50 -20.50 10.00 -40.26
CA GLY A 50 -21.16 11.28 -40.52
C GLY A 50 -20.66 12.42 -39.62
N MET A 51 -20.28 12.14 -38.37
CA MET A 51 -19.70 13.16 -37.48
C MET A 51 -18.31 13.62 -37.90
N ILE A 52 -17.56 12.78 -38.62
CA ILE A 52 -16.17 13.02 -39.04
C ILE A 52 -16.08 13.50 -40.50
N ASP A 53 -17.22 13.53 -41.22
CA ASP A 53 -17.29 13.96 -42.62
C ASP A 53 -17.16 15.49 -42.78
N TRP A 54 -15.96 16.01 -42.49
CA TRP A 54 -15.62 17.42 -42.64
C TRP A 54 -14.60 17.57 -43.76
N GLY A 55 -14.85 18.50 -44.70
CA GLY A 55 -13.99 18.94 -45.81
C GLY A 55 -12.78 18.04 -46.16
N PRO A 56 -11.64 18.17 -45.48
CA PRO A 56 -10.42 17.40 -45.77
C PRO A 56 -10.57 15.87 -45.64
N PHE A 57 -11.48 15.38 -44.80
CA PHE A 57 -11.73 13.95 -44.56
C PHE A 57 -12.85 13.39 -45.45
N HIS A 58 -13.54 14.22 -46.23
CA HIS A 58 -14.70 13.82 -47.03
C HIS A 58 -14.36 12.71 -48.03
N ASN A 59 -13.23 12.82 -48.73
CA ASN A 59 -12.78 11.80 -49.68
C ASN A 59 -12.53 10.42 -49.05
N PHE A 60 -12.27 10.39 -47.73
CA PHE A 60 -12.03 9.16 -46.98
C PHE A 60 -13.30 8.63 -46.29
N ALA A 61 -14.17 9.53 -45.82
CA ALA A 61 -15.41 9.21 -45.14
C ALA A 61 -16.53 8.82 -46.11
N ALA A 62 -16.74 9.58 -47.19
CA ALA A 62 -17.81 9.39 -48.17
C ALA A 62 -17.91 7.96 -48.75
N PRO A 63 -16.83 7.28 -49.19
CA PRO A 63 -16.96 5.92 -49.72
C PRO A 63 -17.37 4.90 -48.65
N ARG A 64 -16.93 5.09 -47.39
CA ARG A 64 -17.27 4.23 -46.26
C ARG A 64 -18.69 4.48 -45.77
N TYR A 65 -19.08 5.74 -45.72
CA TYR A 65 -20.41 6.22 -45.37
C TYR A 65 -21.49 5.67 -46.32
N ASN A 66 -21.24 5.73 -47.64
CA ASN A 66 -22.16 5.21 -48.65
C ASN A 66 -22.23 3.68 -48.64
N LEU A 67 -21.10 3.01 -48.45
CA LEU A 67 -21.03 1.55 -48.35
C LEU A 67 -21.83 1.02 -47.15
N LEU A 68 -21.78 1.70 -46.00
CA LEU A 68 -22.61 1.41 -44.82
C LEU A 68 -24.10 1.63 -45.06
N ALA A 69 -24.48 2.71 -45.77
CA ALA A 69 -25.88 2.97 -46.11
C ALA A 69 -26.47 1.91 -47.06
N ILE A 70 -25.70 1.51 -48.09
CA ILE A 70 -26.11 0.47 -49.04
C ILE A 70 -26.23 -0.88 -48.33
N THR A 71 -25.32 -1.21 -47.41
CA THR A 71 -25.43 -2.47 -46.65
C THR A 71 -26.55 -2.44 -45.62
N ALA A 72 -26.80 -1.33 -44.94
CA ALA A 72 -27.93 -1.21 -44.02
C ALA A 72 -29.27 -1.40 -44.74
N ASN A 73 -29.44 -0.83 -45.94
CA ASN A 73 -30.65 -0.97 -46.74
C ASN A 73 -30.87 -2.40 -47.27
N ASN A 74 -29.82 -3.21 -47.34
CA ASN A 74 -29.86 -4.61 -47.78
C ASN A 74 -29.59 -5.59 -46.62
N ALA A 75 -29.78 -5.18 -45.36
CA ALA A 75 -29.40 -5.98 -44.19
C ALA A 75 -30.06 -7.38 -44.14
N ALA A 76 -31.23 -7.56 -44.76
CA ALA A 76 -31.94 -8.83 -44.81
C ALA A 76 -31.33 -9.86 -45.78
N THR A 77 -30.54 -9.44 -46.78
CA THR A 77 -29.99 -10.31 -47.83
C THR A 77 -28.48 -10.53 -47.71
N ILE A 78 -27.82 -9.83 -46.80
CA ILE A 78 -26.38 -9.87 -46.61
C ILE A 78 -25.97 -11.09 -45.78
N THR A 79 -24.92 -11.76 -46.23
CA THR A 79 -24.29 -12.88 -45.49
C THR A 79 -23.33 -12.36 -44.42
N PHE A 80 -23.08 -13.17 -43.38
CA PHE A 80 -22.17 -12.81 -42.28
C PHE A 80 -20.74 -12.47 -42.75
N SER A 81 -20.22 -13.17 -43.76
CA SER A 81 -18.88 -12.91 -44.31
C SER A 81 -18.79 -11.56 -45.03
N GLN A 82 -19.83 -11.19 -45.79
CA GLN A 82 -19.92 -9.88 -46.43
C GLN A 82 -20.03 -8.76 -45.40
N TRP A 83 -20.80 -8.96 -44.33
CA TRP A 83 -20.86 -8.02 -43.22
C TRP A 83 -19.49 -7.84 -42.55
N LEU A 84 -18.74 -8.92 -42.30
CA LEU A 84 -17.39 -8.83 -41.71
C LEU A 84 -16.40 -8.05 -42.59
N ASP A 85 -16.43 -8.21 -43.92
CA ASP A 85 -15.57 -7.43 -44.82
C ASP A 85 -15.93 -5.93 -44.77
N VAL A 86 -17.23 -5.62 -44.76
CA VAL A 86 -17.73 -4.24 -44.60
C VAL A 86 -17.28 -3.64 -43.27
N MET A 87 -17.39 -4.40 -42.17
CA MET A 87 -16.92 -3.98 -40.85
C MET A 87 -15.40 -3.76 -40.83
N SER A 88 -14.61 -4.69 -41.37
CA SER A 88 -13.14 -4.56 -41.45
C SER A 88 -12.70 -3.22 -42.09
N ARG A 89 -13.41 -2.79 -43.13
CA ARG A 89 -13.10 -1.54 -43.86
C ARG A 89 -13.56 -0.26 -43.14
N THR A 90 -14.52 -0.36 -42.23
CA THR A 90 -15.25 0.79 -41.65
C THR A 90 -15.03 0.96 -40.14
N VAL A 91 -14.68 -0.11 -39.41
CA VAL A 91 -14.45 -0.16 -37.96
C VAL A 91 -13.30 0.73 -37.50
N GLY A 92 -12.37 1.07 -38.39
CA GLY A 92 -11.21 1.93 -38.07
C GLY A 92 -11.57 3.25 -37.37
N ILE A 93 -12.78 3.78 -37.60
CA ILE A 93 -13.26 5.00 -36.94
C ILE A 93 -13.37 4.89 -35.42
N LEU A 94 -13.60 3.68 -34.89
CA LEU A 94 -13.71 3.46 -33.46
C LEU A 94 -12.39 3.76 -32.73
N TRP A 95 -11.24 3.61 -33.40
CA TRP A 95 -9.94 3.95 -32.82
C TRP A 95 -9.83 5.43 -32.44
N LEU A 96 -10.51 6.32 -33.18
CA LEU A 96 -10.50 7.76 -32.90
C LEU A 96 -11.17 8.08 -31.55
N ILE A 97 -12.13 7.26 -31.12
CA ILE A 97 -12.83 7.43 -29.83
C ILE A 97 -12.17 6.59 -28.74
N LEU A 98 -11.83 5.33 -29.06
CA LEU A 98 -11.30 4.39 -28.08
C LEU A 98 -9.89 4.77 -27.60
N LEU A 99 -9.01 5.30 -28.46
CA LEU A 99 -7.68 5.75 -28.02
C LEU A 99 -7.74 6.86 -26.97
N PRO A 100 -8.35 8.02 -27.24
CA PRO A 100 -8.39 9.08 -26.23
C PRO A 100 -9.12 8.64 -24.97
N MET A 101 -10.15 7.80 -25.09
CA MET A 101 -10.84 7.23 -23.93
C MET A 101 -9.90 6.34 -23.08
N THR A 102 -9.15 5.44 -23.70
CA THR A 102 -8.20 4.56 -22.99
C THR A 102 -7.07 5.36 -22.34
N PHE A 103 -6.52 6.36 -23.03
CA PHE A 103 -5.54 7.27 -22.45
C PHE A 103 -6.13 8.08 -21.29
N GLY A 104 -7.36 8.57 -21.43
CA GLY A 104 -8.06 9.31 -20.37
C GLY A 104 -8.30 8.45 -19.12
N PHE A 105 -8.75 7.20 -19.29
CA PHE A 105 -8.90 6.27 -18.18
C PHE A 105 -7.57 5.90 -17.54
N LEU A 106 -6.53 5.67 -18.35
CA LEU A 106 -5.20 5.39 -17.83
C LEU A 106 -4.66 6.58 -17.05
N TRP A 107 -4.83 7.80 -17.55
CA TRP A 107 -4.49 9.03 -16.84
C TRP A 107 -5.27 9.17 -15.52
N MET A 108 -6.59 8.98 -15.55
CA MET A 108 -7.44 9.07 -14.36
C MET A 108 -7.04 8.02 -13.31
N TRP A 109 -6.76 6.78 -13.75
CA TRP A 109 -6.18 5.75 -12.90
C TRP A 109 -4.85 6.21 -12.32
N PHE A 110 -3.93 6.72 -13.15
CA PHE A 110 -2.65 7.26 -12.73
C PHE A 110 -2.74 8.55 -11.91
N HIS A 111 -3.89 9.16 -11.70
CA HIS A 111 -4.03 10.28 -10.78
C HIS A 111 -5.02 10.00 -9.66
N HIS A 112 -5.47 8.75 -9.55
CA HIS A 112 -6.49 8.38 -8.59
C HIS A 112 -5.97 8.49 -7.14
N PRO A 113 -6.68 9.17 -6.23
CA PRO A 113 -6.22 9.40 -4.86
C PRO A 113 -6.15 8.12 -4.01
N ALA A 114 -6.90 7.07 -4.38
CA ALA A 114 -6.80 5.76 -3.75
C ALA A 114 -5.54 4.97 -4.15
N GLN A 115 -4.70 5.53 -5.05
CA GLN A 115 -3.44 4.88 -5.38
C GLN A 115 -2.50 4.88 -4.16
N PRO A 116 -1.80 3.76 -3.89
CA PRO A 116 -0.94 3.62 -2.71
C PRO A 116 0.10 4.72 -2.53
N ARG A 117 0.56 5.34 -3.63
CA ARG A 117 1.51 6.47 -3.64
C ARG A 117 0.98 7.75 -2.98
N PHE A 118 -0.33 7.99 -3.02
CA PHE A 118 -0.95 9.17 -2.42
C PHE A 118 -1.50 8.88 -1.02
N THR A 119 -1.87 7.63 -0.74
CA THR A 119 -2.45 7.23 0.54
C THR A 119 -1.40 6.80 1.58
N ARG A 120 -0.25 6.25 1.16
CA ARG A 120 0.80 5.80 2.09
C ARG A 120 1.79 6.92 2.34
N ARG A 121 1.87 7.39 3.59
CA ARG A 121 2.95 8.29 4.05
C ARG A 121 4.30 7.62 3.77
N PRO A 122 5.31 8.33 3.22
CA PRO A 122 6.61 7.73 2.97
C PRO A 122 7.24 7.27 4.29
N LEU A 123 7.31 5.95 4.46
CA LEU A 123 7.97 5.32 5.58
C LEU A 123 9.46 5.26 5.27
N ASN A 124 10.24 6.00 6.04
CA ASN A 124 11.69 6.01 5.96
C ASN A 124 12.26 5.82 7.37
N ILE A 125 13.53 5.45 7.47
CA ILE A 125 14.21 5.23 8.75
C ILE A 125 14.11 6.44 9.68
N HIS A 126 14.01 7.65 9.11
CA HIS A 126 13.85 8.91 9.85
C HIS A 126 12.41 9.20 10.29
N THR A 127 11.42 8.86 9.47
CA THR A 127 10.00 9.20 9.72
C THR A 127 9.29 8.14 10.57
N LEU A 128 9.70 6.88 10.45
CA LEU A 128 9.07 5.76 11.15
C LEU A 128 9.14 5.88 12.68
N PRO A 129 10.29 6.18 13.31
CA PRO A 129 10.36 6.29 14.77
C PRO A 129 9.45 7.40 15.30
N HIS A 130 9.36 8.51 14.57
CA HIS A 130 8.52 9.66 14.94
C HIS A 130 7.02 9.32 14.87
N ILE A 131 6.60 8.56 13.85
CA ILE A 131 5.22 8.05 13.77
C ILE A 131 4.94 7.08 14.92
N PHE A 132 5.93 6.26 15.28
CA PHE A 132 5.80 5.27 16.35
C PHE A 132 5.85 5.87 17.77
N SER A 133 6.35 7.09 17.93
CA SER A 133 6.44 7.78 19.23
C SER A 133 5.09 7.90 19.95
N ALA A 134 3.99 8.04 19.20
CA ALA A 134 2.64 8.08 19.75
C ALA A 134 2.17 6.72 20.31
N LEU A 135 2.69 5.60 19.78
CA LEU A 135 2.37 4.26 20.27
C LEU A 135 3.34 3.80 21.37
N SER A 136 4.59 4.27 21.33
CA SER A 136 5.64 3.87 22.26
C SER A 136 6.30 5.11 22.90
N PRO A 137 5.73 5.62 24.01
CA PRO A 137 6.20 6.82 24.69
C PRO A 137 7.67 6.72 25.14
N ALA A 138 8.17 5.51 25.40
CA ALA A 138 9.56 5.27 25.80
C ALA A 138 10.60 5.74 24.76
N ILE A 139 10.22 5.82 23.49
CA ILE A 139 11.10 6.24 22.39
C ILE A 139 11.11 7.76 22.25
N ALA A 140 10.07 8.46 22.72
CA ALA A 140 9.91 9.90 22.61
C ALA A 140 11.11 10.71 23.18
N PRO A 141 11.61 10.46 24.42
CA PRO A 141 12.76 11.20 24.91
C PRO A 141 14.03 10.90 24.10
N VAL A 142 14.16 9.70 23.54
CA VAL A 142 15.32 9.33 22.70
C VAL A 142 15.29 10.05 21.35
N LEU A 143 14.10 10.26 20.78
CA LEU A 143 13.92 11.00 19.52
C LEU A 143 14.02 12.51 19.72
N ALA A 144 13.48 13.05 20.82
CA ALA A 144 13.52 14.49 21.12
C ALA A 144 14.96 15.02 21.23
N ASP A 145 15.89 14.20 21.72
CA ASP A 145 17.30 14.55 21.85
C ASP A 145 18.15 14.17 20.63
N GLY A 146 17.63 13.34 19.74
CA GLY A 146 18.32 12.85 18.55
C GLY A 146 18.40 13.90 17.44
N ASP A 147 19.37 13.74 16.53
CA ASP A 147 19.42 14.57 15.32
C ASP A 147 18.33 14.06 14.35
N ASN A 148 17.46 14.95 13.85
CA ASN A 148 16.39 14.59 12.91
C ASN A 148 16.90 13.80 11.70
N ASN A 149 18.14 14.05 11.26
CA ASN A 149 18.70 13.44 10.07
C ASN A 149 19.60 12.24 10.36
N ARG A 150 20.20 12.16 11.55
CA ARG A 150 21.13 11.07 11.92
C ARG A 150 20.61 10.16 13.03
N LEU A 151 19.42 10.44 13.55
CA LEU A 151 18.78 9.73 14.65
C LEU A 151 19.79 9.56 15.81
N PHE A 152 20.15 8.30 16.09
CA PHE A 152 21.03 7.88 17.18
C PHE A 152 22.53 8.00 16.86
N HIS A 153 22.90 8.34 15.62
CA HIS A 153 24.29 8.48 15.18
C HIS A 153 24.85 9.91 15.35
N GLY A 154 24.07 10.81 15.97
CA GLY A 154 24.49 12.17 16.28
C GLY A 154 25.56 12.26 17.39
N GLN A 155 25.95 13.49 17.73
CA GLN A 155 26.89 13.75 18.82
C GLN A 155 26.31 13.24 20.15
N LYS A 156 27.01 12.32 20.80
CA LYS A 156 26.59 11.75 22.09
C LYS A 156 26.72 12.82 23.18
N ARG A 157 25.58 13.30 23.68
CA ARG A 157 25.54 14.15 24.89
C ARG A 157 26.23 13.43 26.06
N PRO A 158 26.85 14.16 27.01
CA PRO A 158 27.53 13.54 28.15
C PRO A 158 26.59 12.66 28.99
N GLU A 159 25.31 12.99 29.03
CA GLU A 159 24.26 12.26 29.77
C GLU A 159 23.90 10.89 29.16
N ARG A 160 24.18 10.66 27.87
CA ARG A 160 23.84 9.42 27.14
C ARG A 160 25.09 8.64 26.72
N ARG A 161 26.12 8.68 27.55
CA ARG A 161 27.32 7.88 27.34
C ARG A 161 26.99 6.40 27.57
N VAL A 162 27.65 5.55 26.81
CA VAL A 162 27.62 4.10 27.06
C VAL A 162 28.26 3.85 28.42
N ALA A 163 27.75 2.86 29.14
CA ALA A 163 28.38 2.42 30.39
C ALA A 163 29.87 2.09 30.14
N LEU A 164 30.71 2.43 31.11
CA LEU A 164 32.14 2.19 31.04
C LEU A 164 32.42 0.69 31.03
N THR A 165 33.43 0.28 30.26
CA THR A 165 33.99 -1.07 30.40
C THR A 165 34.72 -1.18 31.74
N PRO A 166 34.82 -2.38 32.34
CA PRO A 166 35.53 -2.55 33.61
C PRO A 166 36.98 -2.03 33.56
N GLU A 167 37.66 -2.21 32.42
CA GLU A 167 39.02 -1.71 32.18
C GLU A 167 39.07 -0.18 32.20
N ALA A 168 38.19 0.48 31.44
CA ALA A 168 38.10 1.93 31.41
C ALA A 168 37.70 2.51 32.77
N PHE A 169 36.84 1.82 33.51
CA PHE A 169 36.44 2.21 34.87
C PHE A 169 37.62 2.14 35.86
N VAL A 170 38.43 1.09 35.77
CA VAL A 170 39.63 0.89 36.59
C VAL A 170 40.70 1.92 36.27
N GLU A 171 40.88 2.25 34.99
CA GLU A 171 41.80 3.31 34.54
C GLU A 171 41.33 4.69 35.02
N GLN A 172 40.05 5.03 34.84
CA GLN A 172 39.49 6.32 35.24
C GLN A 172 39.61 6.57 36.76
N ASN A 173 39.51 5.52 37.58
CA ASN A 173 39.59 5.61 39.03
C ASN A 173 40.98 5.22 39.60
N ASN A 174 41.97 4.94 38.75
CA ASN A 174 43.33 4.53 39.13
C ASN A 174 43.38 3.37 40.15
N LEU A 175 42.60 2.31 39.91
CA LEU A 175 42.43 1.21 40.87
C LEU A 175 43.51 0.10 40.77
N ILE A 176 44.39 0.15 39.77
CA ILE A 176 45.51 -0.79 39.63
C ILE A 176 46.81 -0.13 40.10
N ARG A 177 47.54 -0.84 40.96
CA ARG A 177 48.90 -0.49 41.38
C ARG A 177 49.79 -1.73 41.24
N ASN A 178 50.95 -1.59 40.61
CA ASN A 178 51.90 -2.70 40.41
C ASN A 178 51.27 -3.97 39.80
N MET A 179 50.44 -3.81 38.76
CA MET A 179 49.73 -4.93 38.11
C MET A 179 48.76 -5.71 39.02
N GLN A 180 48.38 -5.15 40.18
CA GLN A 180 47.41 -5.73 41.09
C GLN A 180 46.29 -4.73 41.40
N LEU A 181 45.09 -5.25 41.66
CA LEU A 181 43.94 -4.45 42.07
C LEU A 181 44.12 -3.98 43.51
N ASP A 182 44.08 -2.67 43.73
CA ASP A 182 44.07 -2.10 45.08
C ASP A 182 42.67 -2.26 45.68
N VAL A 183 42.51 -3.27 46.53
CA VAL A 183 41.24 -3.63 47.16
C VAL A 183 40.69 -2.52 48.05
N ALA A 184 41.56 -1.73 48.69
CA ALA A 184 41.14 -0.68 49.60
C ALA A 184 40.51 0.51 48.84
N SER A 185 41.18 1.00 47.80
CA SER A 185 40.64 2.07 46.95
C SER A 185 39.43 1.60 46.15
N THR A 186 39.43 0.36 45.67
CA THR A 186 38.27 -0.25 44.99
C THR A 186 37.05 -0.31 45.90
N ARG A 187 37.22 -0.76 47.17
CA ARG A 187 36.14 -0.75 48.16
C ARG A 187 35.62 0.65 48.40
N GLN A 188 36.49 1.64 48.55
CA GLN A 188 36.08 3.02 48.75
C GLN A 188 35.29 3.57 47.55
N CYS A 189 35.73 3.27 46.33
CA CYS A 189 35.03 3.66 45.10
C CYS A 189 33.62 3.07 45.04
N PHE A 190 33.46 1.77 45.33
CA PHE A 190 32.14 1.14 45.35
C PHE A 190 31.25 1.61 46.50
N MET A 191 31.81 1.88 47.69
CA MET A 191 31.06 2.45 48.80
C MET A 191 30.51 3.85 48.45
N ALA A 192 31.26 4.65 47.70
CA ALA A 192 30.80 5.96 47.23
C ALA A 192 29.63 5.86 46.22
N GLN A 193 29.50 4.75 45.49
CA GLN A 193 28.42 4.53 44.53
C GLN A 193 27.08 4.14 45.19
N LEU A 194 27.07 3.76 46.47
CA LEU A 194 25.85 3.36 47.17
C LEU A 194 24.84 4.51 47.37
N GLY A 195 25.26 5.76 47.15
CA GLY A 195 24.39 6.92 47.30
C GLY A 195 24.12 7.28 48.77
N GLN A 196 23.09 8.10 49.00
CA GLN A 196 22.69 8.52 50.33
C GLN A 196 21.68 7.54 50.94
N PRO A 197 21.76 7.24 52.25
CA PRO A 197 20.78 6.38 52.91
C PRO A 197 19.41 7.06 52.93
N LEU A 198 18.40 6.35 52.42
CA LEU A 198 17.02 6.83 52.40
C LEU A 198 16.36 6.57 53.76
N THR A 199 16.00 7.64 54.48
CA THR A 199 15.28 7.54 55.77
C THR A 199 13.79 7.79 55.62
N SER A 200 13.39 8.59 54.64
CA SER A 200 11.99 8.86 54.30
C SER A 200 11.78 8.97 52.80
N TRP A 201 10.54 8.75 52.34
CA TRP A 201 10.13 8.92 50.94
C TRP A 201 10.33 10.36 50.44
N LYS A 202 10.36 11.34 51.35
CA LYS A 202 10.57 12.76 51.00
C LYS A 202 12.00 13.03 50.52
N ASP A 203 12.96 12.24 50.97
CA ASP A 203 14.39 12.41 50.69
C ASP A 203 14.76 11.94 49.28
N MET A 204 13.88 11.16 48.63
CA MET A 204 14.09 10.65 47.27
C MET A 204 14.03 11.77 46.24
N ALA A 205 14.85 11.66 45.19
CA ALA A 205 14.81 12.56 44.05
C ALA A 205 13.45 12.43 43.29
N PRO A 206 13.03 13.46 42.54
CA PRO A 206 11.75 13.41 41.82
C PRO A 206 11.61 12.22 40.87
N HIS A 207 12.70 11.82 40.20
CA HIS A 207 12.70 10.67 39.28
C HIS A 207 12.63 9.33 40.04
N GLU A 208 13.26 9.22 41.21
CA GLU A 208 13.18 8.04 42.08
C GLU A 208 11.76 7.84 42.62
N LYS A 209 11.11 8.93 43.04
CA LYS A 209 9.69 8.92 43.47
C LYS A 209 8.77 8.41 42.37
N ALA A 210 8.96 8.88 41.14
CA ALA A 210 8.17 8.42 40.00
C ALA A 210 8.35 6.93 39.73
N LEU A 211 9.60 6.44 39.69
CA LEU A 211 9.89 5.01 39.50
C LEU A 211 9.34 4.16 40.65
N PHE A 212 9.49 4.61 41.89
CA PHE A 212 8.94 3.92 43.06
C PHE A 212 7.42 3.80 42.99
N ALA A 213 6.72 4.86 42.58
CA ALA A 213 5.27 4.83 42.38
C ALA A 213 4.85 3.87 41.27
N ILE A 214 5.55 3.88 40.12
CA ILE A 214 5.29 2.96 39.00
C ILE A 214 5.45 1.51 39.44
N PHE A 215 6.56 1.18 40.10
CA PHE A 215 6.80 -0.18 40.61
C PHE A 215 5.78 -0.56 41.68
N GLY A 216 5.40 0.37 42.56
CA GLY A 216 4.41 0.11 43.59
C GLY A 216 3.01 -0.17 43.02
N LEU A 217 2.58 0.61 42.03
CA LEU A 217 1.32 0.40 41.32
C LEU A 217 1.29 -0.95 40.60
N GLN A 218 2.39 -1.30 39.93
CA GLN A 218 2.46 -2.53 39.14
C GLN A 218 2.56 -3.78 40.02
N PHE A 219 3.42 -3.77 41.05
CA PHE A 219 3.72 -4.97 41.84
C PHE A 219 2.81 -5.14 43.06
N PHE A 220 2.48 -4.06 43.79
CA PHE A 220 1.68 -4.17 45.01
C PHE A 220 0.18 -4.00 44.77
N LEU A 221 -0.21 -3.13 43.82
CA LEU A 221 -1.62 -2.81 43.58
C LEU A 221 -2.20 -3.52 42.34
N GLY A 222 -1.34 -4.10 41.49
CA GLY A 222 -1.75 -4.77 40.25
C GLY A 222 -2.37 -3.83 39.21
N ASP A 223 -2.27 -2.51 39.39
CA ASP A 223 -2.86 -1.52 38.49
C ASP A 223 -1.87 -1.11 37.41
N ARG A 224 -1.84 -1.89 36.34
CA ARG A 224 -0.99 -1.64 35.18
C ARG A 224 -1.40 -0.39 34.41
N LYS A 225 -2.67 0.01 34.44
CA LYS A 225 -3.13 1.17 33.66
C LYS A 225 -2.62 2.46 34.28
N ALA A 226 -2.72 2.58 35.61
CA ALA A 226 -2.17 3.72 36.34
C ALA A 226 -0.63 3.79 36.25
N ALA A 227 0.06 2.66 36.11
CA ALA A 227 1.51 2.63 35.96
C ALA A 227 2.03 3.04 34.56
N VAL A 228 1.19 2.95 33.52
CA VAL A 228 1.53 3.27 32.12
C VAL A 228 1.10 4.70 31.72
N ALA A 229 0.13 5.27 32.43
CA ALA A 229 -0.37 6.63 32.23
C ALA A 229 0.68 7.69 32.61
#